data_AF-A0A9W6T0K1-F1
#
_entry.id   AF-A0A9W6T0K1-F1
#
_cell.length_a   1.000
_cell.length_b   1.000
_cell.length_c   1.000
_cell.angle_alpha   90.00
_cell.angle_beta   90.00
_cell.angle_gamma   90.00
#
_symmetry.space_group_name_H-M   'P 1'
#
loop_
_entity.id
_entity.type
_entity.pdbx_description
1 polymer ?
#
loop_
_entity_poly.entity_id
_entity_poly.type
_entity_poly.pdbx_seq_one_letter_code
_entity_poly.pdbx_strand_id
1 'polypeptide(L)'
;MIFSSRLLLLLTALIQVCLSLVISDSHVASSCIYFLRKKSWQCSSAMGGHMSSSTWMCQCTNIEWLGSITNCIHDYANSTEELNHAYSHIVKRCNLRAKTDYDVNDMKLYQSNATSYLEDSELFPKGTNVTAPLSVRPSVFKTWYKTFRDYNYFISMCQRLGWGGVGFWIGIIGLSVFSLVSIDWKL
;
A
#
# COMPACT_ATOMS: atom_id res chain seq x y z
N MET A 1 20.79 -31.60 23.70
CA MET A 1 21.09 -30.60 22.65
C MET A 1 20.00 -30.44 21.57
N ILE A 2 19.18 -31.45 21.25
CA ILE A 2 18.18 -31.37 20.16
C ILE A 2 17.00 -30.42 20.48
N PHE A 3 16.65 -30.25 21.76
CA PHE A 3 15.50 -29.43 22.20
C PHE A 3 15.73 -27.91 22.02
N SER A 4 16.99 -27.46 22.16
CA SER A 4 17.36 -26.04 22.03
C SER A 4 17.29 -25.55 20.57
N SER A 5 17.65 -26.40 19.61
CA SER A 5 17.62 -26.07 18.17
C SER A 5 16.19 -25.88 17.64
N ARG A 6 15.23 -26.71 18.08
CA ARG A 6 13.84 -26.60 17.64
C ARG A 6 13.14 -25.35 18.18
N LEU A 7 13.44 -24.97 19.43
CA LEU A 7 12.93 -23.75 20.04
C LEU A 7 13.45 -22.49 19.34
N LEU A 8 14.75 -22.47 19.00
CA LEU A 8 15.37 -21.37 18.28
C LEU A 8 14.73 -21.17 16.88
N LEU A 9 14.52 -22.26 16.14
CA LEU A 9 13.84 -22.22 14.84
C LEU A 9 12.41 -21.68 14.94
N LEU A 10 11.66 -22.10 15.96
CA LEU A 10 10.29 -21.64 16.20
C LEU A 10 10.25 -20.14 16.53
N LEU A 11 11.18 -19.66 17.36
CA LEU A 11 11.32 -18.23 17.68
C LEU A 11 11.70 -17.40 16.44
N THR A 12 12.63 -17.88 15.61
CA THR A 12 12.99 -17.18 14.37
C THR A 12 11.86 -17.12 13.36
N ALA A 13 11.05 -18.20 13.26
CA ALA A 13 9.87 -18.22 12.41
C ALA A 13 8.80 -17.23 12.88
N LEU A 14 8.57 -17.12 14.19
CA LEU A 14 7.62 -16.16 14.77
C LEU A 14 8.07 -14.71 14.53
N ILE A 15 9.37 -14.42 14.65
CA ILE A 15 9.92 -13.07 14.36
C ILE A 15 9.66 -12.67 12.89
N GLN A 16 9.85 -13.60 11.94
CA GLN A 16 9.57 -13.34 10.52
C GLN A 16 8.10 -13.03 10.24
N VAL A 17 7.17 -13.69 10.95
CA VAL A 17 5.72 -13.42 10.83
C VAL A 17 5.37 -12.05 11.41
N CYS A 18 6.01 -11.60 12.49
CA CYS A 18 5.77 -10.27 13.05
C CYS A 18 6.24 -9.13 12.13
N LEU A 19 7.36 -9.32 11.41
CA LEU A 19 7.93 -8.29 10.52
C LEU A 19 7.10 -8.08 9.23
N SER A 20 6.24 -9.02 8.86
CA SER A 20 5.43 -8.95 7.65
C SER A 20 4.08 -8.22 7.83
N LEU A 21 3.76 -7.74 9.04
CA LEU A 21 2.45 -7.14 9.37
C LEU A 21 2.31 -5.63 9.12
N VAL A 22 3.34 -4.92 8.66
CA VAL A 22 3.29 -3.46 8.57
C VAL A 22 3.80 -2.95 7.23
N ILE A 23 2.90 -2.90 6.25
CA ILE A 23 3.02 -1.96 5.13
C ILE A 23 1.80 -1.05 5.26
N SER A 24 2.00 0.14 5.83
CA SER A 24 1.01 1.21 5.72
C SER A 24 1.00 1.66 4.27
N ASP A 25 0.06 1.17 3.47
CA ASP A 25 -0.12 1.66 2.11
C ASP A 25 -0.48 3.17 2.17
N SER A 26 0.03 3.99 1.25
CA SER A 26 -0.38 5.39 1.17
C SER A 26 -1.89 5.49 0.92
N HIS A 27 -2.64 6.23 1.76
CA HIS A 27 -4.09 6.40 1.57
C HIS A 27 -4.40 7.19 0.28
N VAL A 28 -3.55 8.15 -0.08
CA VAL A 28 -3.69 8.92 -1.33
C VAL A 28 -3.53 7.99 -2.53
N ALA A 29 -2.44 7.21 -2.58
CA ALA A 29 -2.24 6.26 -3.67
C ALA A 29 -3.38 5.23 -3.74
N SER A 30 -3.77 4.67 -2.60
CA SER A 30 -4.82 3.64 -2.54
C SER A 30 -6.18 4.18 -3.00
N SER A 31 -6.55 5.39 -2.57
CA SER A 31 -7.79 6.02 -3.03
C SER A 31 -7.79 6.29 -4.54
N CYS A 32 -6.69 6.81 -5.10
CA CYS A 32 -6.54 7.02 -6.54
C CYS A 32 -6.61 5.71 -7.35
N ILE A 33 -5.90 4.66 -6.92
CA ILE A 33 -5.95 3.33 -7.56
C ILE A 33 -7.40 2.84 -7.64
N TYR A 34 -8.10 2.83 -6.50
CA TYR A 34 -9.44 2.27 -6.42
C TYR A 34 -10.48 3.10 -7.18
N PHE A 35 -10.30 4.43 -7.22
CA PHE A 35 -11.14 5.30 -8.02
C PHE A 35 -10.97 5.00 -9.52
N LEU A 36 -9.73 5.01 -10.01
CA LEU A 36 -9.40 4.83 -11.43
C LEU A 36 -9.64 3.40 -11.92
N ARG A 37 -9.64 2.40 -11.03
CA ARG A 37 -9.96 1.00 -11.37
C ARG A 37 -11.39 0.79 -11.89
N LYS A 38 -12.29 1.75 -11.67
CA LYS A 38 -13.66 1.67 -12.21
C LYS A 38 -13.72 1.86 -13.73
N LYS A 39 -12.65 2.37 -14.31
CA LYS A 39 -12.52 2.60 -15.74
C LYS A 39 -11.75 1.46 -16.40
N SER A 40 -12.04 1.19 -17.67
CA SER A 40 -11.28 0.20 -18.44
C SER A 40 -10.10 0.92 -19.09
N TRP A 41 -8.88 0.46 -18.82
CA TRP A 41 -7.64 1.02 -19.38
C TRP A 41 -7.13 0.19 -20.55
N GLN A 42 -8.05 -0.40 -21.32
CA GLN A 42 -7.76 -1.51 -22.25
C GLN A 42 -7.14 -2.74 -21.56
N CYS A 43 -7.12 -2.72 -20.22
CA CYS A 43 -6.79 -3.82 -19.35
C CYS A 43 -8.08 -4.50 -18.91
N SER A 44 -8.10 -5.83 -18.86
CA SER A 44 -9.20 -6.60 -18.31
C SER A 44 -9.37 -6.30 -16.81
N SER A 45 -10.11 -5.26 -16.46
CA SER A 45 -10.51 -5.00 -15.08
C SER A 45 -11.78 -4.16 -15.00
N ALA A 46 -12.91 -4.84 -14.74
CA ALA A 46 -14.17 -4.23 -14.37
C ALA A 46 -14.87 -4.98 -13.22
N MET A 47 -14.15 -5.39 -12.16
CA MET A 47 -14.77 -6.02 -10.99
C MET A 47 -14.17 -5.59 -9.63
N GLY A 48 -15.01 -5.65 -8.58
CA GLY A 48 -14.69 -5.38 -7.16
C GLY A 48 -13.71 -6.41 -6.57
N GLY A 49 -12.93 -6.05 -5.53
CA GLY A 49 -11.92 -6.94 -4.91
C GLY A 49 -10.46 -6.46 -5.00
N HIS A 50 -9.48 -7.30 -4.69
CA HIS A 50 -8.03 -7.00 -4.82
C HIS A 50 -7.61 -6.99 -6.29
N MET A 51 -6.71 -6.09 -6.69
CA MET A 51 -6.23 -6.00 -8.07
C MET A 51 -5.30 -7.18 -8.39
N SER A 52 -5.59 -7.92 -9.46
CA SER A 52 -4.79 -9.11 -9.83
C SER A 52 -3.41 -8.70 -10.35
N SER A 53 -2.47 -9.65 -10.37
CA SER A 53 -1.13 -9.39 -10.93
C SER A 53 -1.19 -9.03 -12.41
N SER A 54 -2.11 -9.62 -13.18
CA SER A 54 -2.28 -9.30 -14.61
C SER A 54 -2.82 -7.90 -14.82
N THR A 55 -3.73 -7.42 -13.97
CA THR A 55 -4.22 -6.04 -14.02
C THR A 55 -3.10 -5.05 -13.69
N TRP A 56 -2.28 -5.33 -12.66
CA TRP A 56 -1.09 -4.52 -12.37
C TRP A 56 -0.12 -4.49 -13.55
N MET A 57 0.16 -5.64 -14.14
CA MET A 57 1.06 -5.74 -15.29
C MET A 57 0.60 -4.86 -16.46
N CYS A 58 -0.70 -4.89 -16.78
CA CYS A 58 -1.24 -4.08 -17.88
C CYS A 58 -1.32 -2.58 -17.54
N GLN A 59 -1.80 -2.23 -16.34
CA GLN A 59 -1.96 -0.83 -15.94
C GLN A 59 -0.61 -0.11 -15.80
N CYS A 60 0.41 -0.77 -15.23
CA CYS A 60 1.74 -0.21 -15.11
C CYS A 60 2.48 -0.03 -16.44
N THR A 61 1.99 -0.60 -17.54
CA THR A 61 2.50 -0.36 -18.89
C THR A 61 1.64 0.63 -19.69
N ASN A 62 0.49 1.03 -19.15
CA ASN A 62 -0.42 1.96 -19.81
C ASN A 62 -0.11 3.40 -19.37
N ILE A 63 0.29 4.24 -20.33
CA ILE A 63 0.79 5.60 -20.07
C ILE A 63 -0.35 6.50 -19.57
N GLU A 64 -1.56 6.30 -20.08
CA GLU A 64 -2.75 7.07 -19.75
C GLU A 64 -3.16 6.78 -18.30
N TRP A 65 -3.07 5.52 -17.86
CA TRP A 65 -3.29 5.11 -16.48
C TRP A 65 -2.24 5.72 -15.55
N LEU A 66 -0.96 5.62 -15.92
CA LEU A 66 0.15 6.22 -15.15
C LEU A 66 0.01 7.74 -15.05
N GLY A 67 -0.36 8.42 -16.14
CA GLY A 67 -0.65 9.84 -16.13
C GLY A 67 -1.82 10.20 -15.22
N SER A 68 -2.91 9.45 -15.30
CA SER A 68 -4.12 9.67 -14.49
C SER A 68 -3.87 9.47 -13.00
N ILE A 69 -3.18 8.39 -12.64
CA ILE A 69 -2.93 8.05 -11.25
C ILE A 69 -1.94 9.02 -10.61
N THR A 70 -0.90 9.40 -11.35
CA THR A 70 0.11 10.33 -10.85
C THR A 70 -0.45 11.75 -10.72
N ASN A 71 -1.34 12.17 -11.62
CA ASN A 71 -2.08 13.42 -11.48
C ASN A 71 -3.06 13.40 -10.32
N CYS A 72 -3.84 12.32 -10.15
CA CYS A 72 -4.71 12.15 -8.98
C CYS A 72 -3.90 12.25 -7.67
N ILE A 73 -2.76 11.57 -7.58
CA ILE A 73 -1.92 11.65 -6.37
C ILE A 73 -1.43 13.08 -6.15
N HIS A 74 -1.00 13.77 -7.20
CA HIS A 74 -0.54 15.15 -7.11
C HIS A 74 -1.63 16.10 -6.59
N ASP A 75 -2.86 15.98 -7.10
CA ASP A 75 -3.97 16.86 -6.74
C ASP A 75 -4.46 16.67 -5.30
N TYR A 76 -4.27 15.48 -4.71
CA TYR A 76 -4.80 15.13 -3.38
C TYR A 76 -3.74 14.87 -2.31
N ALA A 77 -2.45 14.96 -2.64
CA ALA A 77 -1.39 14.96 -1.65
C ALA A 77 -1.27 16.36 -1.01
N ASN A 78 -1.15 16.41 0.32
CA ASN A 78 -1.07 17.66 1.09
C ASN A 78 0.37 18.13 1.31
N SER A 79 1.36 17.28 1.04
CA SER A 79 2.78 17.60 1.20
C SER A 79 3.65 16.85 0.19
N THR A 80 4.86 17.35 -0.04
CA THR A 80 5.85 16.69 -0.89
C THR A 80 6.26 15.31 -0.36
N GLU A 81 6.26 15.13 0.96
CA GLU A 81 6.53 13.83 1.58
C GLU A 81 5.40 12.83 1.29
N GLU A 82 4.15 13.24 1.46
CA GLU A 82 2.97 12.41 1.16
C GLU A 82 2.90 12.06 -0.33
N LEU A 83 3.24 13.03 -1.20
CA LEU A 83 3.36 12.85 -2.65
C LEU A 83 4.42 11.80 -3.01
N ASN A 84 5.65 11.96 -2.51
CA ASN A 84 6.74 11.02 -2.79
C ASN A 84 6.45 9.62 -2.21
N HIS A 85 5.83 9.55 -1.03
CA HIS A 85 5.41 8.28 -0.43
C HIS A 85 4.32 7.59 -1.28
N ALA A 86 3.34 8.35 -1.78
CA ALA A 86 2.30 7.84 -2.67
C ALA A 86 2.88 7.34 -4.01
N TYR A 87 3.82 8.08 -4.61
CA TYR A 87 4.53 7.62 -5.81
C TYR A 87 5.38 6.37 -5.55
N SER A 88 6.10 6.32 -4.43
CA SER A 88 6.85 5.12 -4.05
C SER A 88 5.95 3.90 -3.90
N HIS A 89 4.71 4.07 -3.41
CA HIS A 89 3.74 2.99 -3.37
C HIS A 89 3.39 2.44 -4.77
N ILE A 90 3.18 3.31 -5.76
CA ILE A 90 2.94 2.89 -7.15
C ILE A 90 4.17 2.19 -7.73
N VAL A 91 5.36 2.78 -7.59
CA VAL A 91 6.64 2.22 -8.05
C VAL A 91 6.84 0.81 -7.49
N LYS A 92 6.71 0.64 -6.17
CA LYS A 92 6.86 -0.65 -5.52
C LYS A 92 5.89 -1.69 -6.08
N ARG A 93 4.63 -1.33 -6.30
CA ARG A 93 3.61 -2.24 -6.85
C ARG A 93 3.91 -2.59 -8.31
N CYS A 94 4.26 -1.60 -9.14
CA CYS A 94 4.60 -1.82 -10.54
C CYS A 94 5.86 -2.67 -10.71
N ASN A 95 6.95 -2.35 -10.01
CA ASN A 95 8.20 -3.11 -10.14
C ASN A 95 8.01 -4.57 -9.67
N LEU A 96 7.25 -4.79 -8.59
CA LEU A 96 6.97 -6.15 -8.09
C LEU A 96 6.02 -6.96 -8.99
N ARG A 97 5.06 -6.33 -9.67
CA ARG A 97 3.97 -7.04 -10.37
C ARG A 97 4.08 -7.01 -11.89
N ALA A 98 4.62 -5.93 -12.44
CA ALA A 98 4.80 -5.69 -13.87
C ALA A 98 6.25 -5.87 -14.34
N LYS A 99 7.19 -6.12 -13.42
CA LYS A 99 8.64 -6.24 -13.71
C LYS A 99 9.21 -5.00 -14.42
N THR A 100 8.68 -3.83 -14.06
CA THR A 100 9.21 -2.54 -14.47
C THR A 100 10.40 -2.15 -13.60
N ASP A 101 11.15 -1.14 -14.02
CA ASP A 101 12.26 -0.55 -13.25
C ASP A 101 12.02 0.94 -13.03
N TYR A 102 10.81 1.27 -12.57
CA TYR A 102 10.44 2.66 -12.33
C TYR A 102 11.07 3.19 -11.03
N ASP A 103 11.29 4.50 -11.00
CA ASP A 103 11.57 5.27 -9.79
C ASP A 103 10.48 6.33 -9.51
N VAL A 104 10.67 7.10 -8.44
CA VAL A 104 9.73 8.17 -8.07
C VAL A 104 9.77 9.35 -9.06
N ASN A 105 10.90 9.57 -9.74
CA ASN A 105 11.04 10.62 -10.74
C ASN A 105 10.26 10.28 -12.02
N ASP A 106 10.22 9.01 -12.43
CA ASP A 106 9.37 8.56 -13.53
C ASP A 106 7.91 8.91 -13.26
N MET A 107 7.42 8.72 -12.03
CA MET A 107 6.06 9.08 -11.66
C MET A 107 5.80 10.59 -11.78
N LYS A 108 6.79 11.43 -11.46
CA LYS A 108 6.71 12.89 -11.66
C LYS A 108 6.70 13.24 -13.15
N LEU A 109 7.49 12.55 -13.97
CA LEU A 109 7.51 12.74 -15.42
C LEU A 109 6.18 12.33 -16.06
N TYR A 110 5.60 11.20 -15.66
CA TYR A 110 4.26 10.81 -16.10
C TYR A 110 3.21 11.85 -15.72
N GLN A 111 3.30 12.41 -14.51
CA GLN A 111 2.40 13.47 -14.07
C GLN A 111 2.54 14.72 -14.95
N SER A 112 3.76 15.24 -15.13
CA SER A 112 3.99 16.45 -15.92
C SER A 112 3.55 16.29 -17.36
N ASN A 113 3.85 15.14 -17.97
CA ASN A 113 3.48 14.84 -19.35
C ASN A 113 1.96 14.70 -19.54
N ALA A 114 1.26 14.16 -18.54
CA ALA A 114 -0.18 13.95 -18.62
C ALA A 114 -1.00 15.23 -18.41
N THR A 115 -0.47 16.22 -17.68
CA THR A 115 -1.23 17.44 -17.30
C THR A 115 -1.87 18.17 -18.47
N SER A 116 -1.25 18.17 -19.65
CA SER A 116 -1.76 18.83 -20.85
C SER A 116 -2.90 18.09 -21.56
N TYR A 117 -3.12 16.82 -21.22
CA TYR A 117 -4.06 15.93 -21.93
C TYR A 117 -5.16 15.38 -21.02
N LEU A 118 -5.34 15.95 -19.83
CA LEU A 118 -6.31 15.47 -18.86
C LEU A 118 -7.75 15.70 -19.36
N GLU A 119 -8.51 14.62 -19.43
CA GLU A 119 -9.94 14.65 -19.63
C GLU A 119 -10.68 14.44 -18.32
N ASP A 120 -11.96 14.79 -18.28
CA ASP A 120 -12.75 14.63 -17.08
C ASP A 120 -13.16 13.16 -16.87
N SER A 121 -12.85 12.61 -15.70
CA SER A 121 -13.22 11.22 -15.37
C SER A 121 -14.72 10.94 -15.43
N GLU A 122 -15.60 11.94 -15.37
CA GLU A 122 -17.05 11.75 -15.52
C GLU A 122 -17.48 11.48 -16.97
N LEU A 123 -16.69 11.89 -17.97
CA LEU A 123 -16.96 11.61 -19.39
C LEU A 123 -16.87 10.12 -19.72
N PHE A 124 -16.23 9.32 -18.84
CA PHE A 124 -15.99 7.91 -19.03
C PHE A 124 -16.79 7.09 -18.02
N PRO A 125 -18.06 6.69 -18.27
CA PRO A 125 -18.82 5.87 -17.34
C PRO A 125 -18.12 4.55 -16.99
N LYS A 126 -18.60 3.86 -15.94
CA LYS A 126 -17.98 2.60 -15.48
C LYS A 126 -17.89 1.60 -16.64
N GLY A 127 -16.70 1.04 -16.85
CA GLY A 127 -16.46 0.04 -17.90
C GLY A 127 -16.22 0.61 -19.30
N THR A 128 -16.21 1.94 -19.50
CA THR A 128 -15.75 2.50 -20.78
C THR A 128 -14.24 2.41 -20.89
N ASN A 129 -13.77 2.18 -22.12
CA ASN A 129 -12.37 2.25 -22.46
C ASN A 129 -11.91 3.70 -22.42
N VAL A 130 -10.87 3.95 -21.64
CA VAL A 130 -10.22 5.24 -21.51
C VAL A 130 -9.04 5.28 -22.47
N THR A 131 -8.93 6.36 -23.23
CA THR A 131 -7.87 6.60 -24.23
C THR A 131 -7.03 7.84 -23.92
N ALA A 132 -7.36 8.56 -22.85
CA ALA A 132 -6.68 9.77 -22.43
C ALA A 132 -6.46 9.75 -20.91
N PRO A 133 -5.45 10.44 -20.37
CA PRO A 133 -5.30 10.55 -18.93
C PRO A 133 -6.49 11.33 -18.33
N LEU A 134 -6.87 10.98 -17.11
CA LEU A 134 -8.08 11.46 -16.46
C LEU A 134 -7.77 12.36 -15.26
N SER A 135 -8.48 13.47 -15.18
CA SER A 135 -8.62 14.31 -13.99
C SER A 135 -9.74 13.79 -13.09
N VAL A 136 -9.49 13.87 -11.78
CA VAL A 136 -10.39 13.32 -10.76
C VAL A 136 -11.08 14.47 -10.03
N ARG A 137 -12.41 14.57 -10.16
CA ARG A 137 -13.19 15.63 -9.49
C ARG A 137 -13.29 15.43 -7.98
N PRO A 138 -13.12 16.51 -7.18
CA PRO A 138 -13.18 16.42 -5.72
C PRO A 138 -14.50 15.90 -5.16
N SER A 139 -15.63 16.27 -5.78
CA SER A 139 -16.98 15.89 -5.31
C SER A 139 -17.18 14.37 -5.30
N VAL A 140 -16.72 13.67 -6.34
CA VAL A 140 -16.87 12.22 -6.49
C VAL A 140 -15.76 11.46 -5.75
N PHE A 141 -14.58 12.06 -5.63
CA PHE A 141 -13.41 11.43 -5.01
C PHE A 141 -13.42 11.50 -3.48
N LYS A 142 -14.07 12.52 -2.89
CA LYS A 142 -14.08 12.77 -1.44
C LYS A 142 -14.41 11.52 -0.61
N THR A 143 -15.38 10.72 -1.06
CA THR A 143 -15.76 9.48 -0.36
C THR A 143 -14.61 8.47 -0.36
N TRP A 144 -13.93 8.28 -1.50
CA TRP A 144 -12.79 7.36 -1.61
C TRP A 144 -11.61 7.81 -0.76
N TYR A 145 -11.27 9.09 -0.84
CA TYR A 145 -10.21 9.67 -0.03
C TYR A 145 -10.47 9.47 1.47
N LYS A 146 -11.69 9.81 1.93
CA LYS A 146 -12.09 9.63 3.32
C LYS A 146 -12.02 8.16 3.74
N THR A 147 -12.59 7.25 2.95
CA THR A 147 -12.59 5.81 3.27
C THR A 147 -11.19 5.26 3.45
N PHE A 148 -10.26 5.57 2.54
CA PHE A 148 -8.89 5.05 2.63
C PHE A 148 -8.07 5.70 3.74
N ARG A 149 -8.33 6.97 4.05
CA ARG A 149 -7.73 7.63 5.21
C ARG A 149 -8.20 6.99 6.52
N ASP A 150 -9.52 6.81 6.67
CA ASP A 150 -10.11 6.23 7.87
C ASP A 150 -9.69 4.74 8.03
N TYR A 151 -9.57 4.00 6.91
CA TYR A 151 -9.05 2.63 6.89
C TYR A 151 -7.58 2.55 7.32
N ASN A 152 -6.72 3.43 6.79
CA ASN A 152 -5.31 3.48 7.21
C ASN A 152 -5.16 3.88 8.68
N TYR A 153 -5.98 4.83 9.16
CA TYR A 153 -6.03 5.17 10.57
C TYR A 153 -6.41 3.95 11.43
N PHE A 154 -7.43 3.19 11.02
CA PHE A 154 -7.83 1.97 11.70
C PHE A 154 -6.72 0.91 11.70
N ILE A 155 -6.04 0.68 10.57
CA ILE A 155 -4.88 -0.22 10.49
C ILE A 155 -3.79 0.22 11.46
N SER A 156 -3.45 1.51 11.48
CA SER A 156 -2.44 2.06 12.38
C SER A 156 -2.78 1.82 13.85
N MET A 157 -4.05 2.02 14.23
CA MET A 157 -4.54 1.72 15.57
C MET A 157 -4.44 0.23 15.90
N CYS A 158 -4.86 -0.66 15.00
CA CYS A 158 -4.71 -2.10 15.19
C CYS A 158 -3.25 -2.53 15.32
N GLN A 159 -2.34 -1.94 14.55
CA GLN A 159 -0.91 -2.19 14.65
C GLN A 159 -0.34 -1.74 15.99
N ARG A 160 -0.72 -0.55 16.48
CA ARG A 160 -0.33 -0.06 17.82
C ARG A 160 -0.80 -0.99 18.92
N LEU A 161 -2.06 -1.45 18.87
CA LEU A 161 -2.59 -2.43 19.82
C LEU A 161 -1.88 -3.78 19.72
N GLY A 162 -1.59 -4.23 18.51
CA GLY A 162 -0.81 -5.46 18.26
C GLY A 162 0.57 -5.39 18.90
N TRP A 163 1.31 -4.29 18.68
CA TRP A 163 2.61 -4.06 19.32
C TRP A 163 2.52 -3.92 20.84
N GLY A 164 1.45 -3.32 21.37
CA GLY A 164 1.17 -3.31 22.81
C GLY A 164 1.02 -4.71 23.39
N GLY A 165 0.30 -5.60 22.68
CA GLY A 165 0.16 -7.01 23.06
C GLY A 165 1.48 -7.78 23.01
N VAL A 166 2.30 -7.56 21.97
CA VAL A 166 3.65 -8.14 21.87
C VAL A 166 4.53 -7.69 23.04
N GLY A 167 4.52 -6.39 23.35
CA GLY A 167 5.28 -5.84 24.49
C GLY A 167 4.85 -6.43 25.83
N PHE A 168 3.54 -6.61 26.04
CA PHE A 168 3.00 -7.26 27.24
C PHE A 168 3.55 -8.69 27.43
N TRP A 169 3.53 -9.52 26.37
CA TRP A 169 4.03 -10.89 26.44
C TRP A 169 5.55 -10.98 26.61
N ILE A 170 6.31 -10.08 25.98
CA ILE A 170 7.76 -9.97 26.19
C ILE A 170 8.06 -9.69 27.67
N GLY A 171 7.29 -8.79 28.30
CA GLY A 171 7.43 -8.50 29.74
C GLY A 171 7.20 -9.72 30.62
N ILE A 172 6.11 -10.46 30.40
CA ILE A 172 5.81 -11.69 31.15
C ILE A 172 6.92 -12.72 31.01
N ILE A 173 7.33 -13.03 29.77
CA ILE A 173 8.37 -14.03 29.51
C ILE A 173 9.69 -13.61 30.15
N GLY A 174 10.07 -12.33 30.03
CA GLY A 174 11.30 -11.80 30.65
C GLY A 174 11.31 -11.97 32.17
N LEU A 175 10.20 -11.65 32.84
CA LEU A 175 10.06 -11.83 34.30
C LEU A 175 10.09 -13.30 34.70
N SER A 176 9.42 -14.18 33.93
CA SER A 176 9.42 -15.62 34.20
C SER A 176 10.81 -16.23 34.05
N VAL A 177 11.55 -15.87 33.00
CA VAL A 177 12.93 -16.33 32.78
C VAL A 177 13.87 -15.82 33.87
N PHE A 178 13.78 -14.53 34.24
CA PHE A 178 14.58 -13.98 35.33
C PHE A 178 14.32 -14.72 36.65
N SER A 179 13.06 -15.02 36.95
CA SER A 179 12.69 -15.76 38.17
C SER A 179 13.24 -17.18 38.18
N LEU A 180 13.23 -17.88 37.04
CA LEU A 180 13.77 -19.24 36.91
C LEU A 180 15.30 -19.28 37.06
N VAL A 181 16.03 -18.37 36.40
CA VAL A 181 17.50 -18.27 36.52
C VAL A 181 17.92 -17.91 37.96
N SER A 182 17.13 -17.08 38.64
CA SER A 182 17.38 -16.69 40.04
C SER A 182 17.24 -17.86 41.02
N ILE A 183 16.44 -18.88 40.68
CA ILE A 183 16.25 -20.07 41.50
C ILE A 183 17.40 -21.06 41.28
N ASP A 184 17.84 -21.25 40.03
CA ASP A 184 18.97 -22.14 39.71
C ASP A 184 20.31 -21.66 40.30
N TRP A 185 20.50 -20.34 40.53
CA TRP A 185 21.71 -19.83 41.19
C TRP A 185 21.72 -20.05 42.72
N LYS A 186 20.58 -20.40 43.31
CA LYS A 186 20.44 -20.61 44.76
C LYS A 186 20.43 -22.08 45.18
N LEU A 187 20.48 -23.01 44.22
CA LEU A 187 20.61 -24.47 44.42
C LEU A 187 22.05 -24.91 44.13
#